data_AF-A0AA90NEP3-F1
#
_entry.id   AF-A0AA90NEP3-F1
#
_cell.length_a   1.000
_cell.length_b   1.000
_cell.length_c   1.000
_cell.angle_alpha   90.00
_cell.angle_beta   90.00
_cell.angle_gamma   90.00
#
_symmetry.space_group_name_H-M   'P 1'
#
loop_
_entity.id
_entity.type
_entity.pdbx_description
1 polymer ?
#
loop_
_entity_poly.entity_id
_entity_poly.type
_entity_poly.pdbx_seq_one_letter_code
_entity_poly.pdbx_strand_id
1 'polypeptide(L)'
;MAYRKLFFILVAILSFEDSVLAYDNRVEFLADKKSKYFDLGGVFQEQAPFQPLVMSQSMGAEDFTVEADADAYMGKDKEYPNDNIYSETWLDALWGGSVRNRLCLGMWTYHVNSKNKDDNNSNNQLLGVTYNSYYCGTFINTHFDRVWSLGVQRSWYKQRYGILDVDLGYRIGVLYGYKKHLTLCGTPFFPLLQVVADFTYKNIGIQLSWAGVVGTIGFLVGF
;
A
#
# COMPACT_ATOMS: atom_id res chain seq x y z
N MET A 1 -0.33 -27.65 -10.32
CA MET A 1 0.70 -27.11 -9.40
C MET A 1 0.38 -25.71 -8.84
N ALA A 2 -0.35 -24.84 -9.54
CA ALA A 2 -0.66 -23.46 -9.08
C ALA A 2 -1.39 -23.37 -7.72
N TYR A 3 -2.33 -24.28 -7.44
CA TYR A 3 -3.12 -24.27 -6.20
C TYR A 3 -2.31 -24.49 -4.91
N ARG A 4 -1.18 -25.20 -4.99
CA ARG A 4 -0.28 -25.37 -3.83
C ARG A 4 0.46 -24.07 -3.49
N LYS A 5 0.77 -23.22 -4.49
CA LYS A 5 1.45 -21.92 -4.29
C LYS A 5 0.54 -20.94 -3.54
N LEU A 6 -0.75 -20.89 -3.91
CA LEU A 6 -1.76 -20.07 -3.22
C LEU A 6 -2.00 -20.51 -1.78
N PHE A 7 -2.04 -21.82 -1.51
CA PHE A 7 -2.33 -22.36 -0.18
C PHE A 7 -1.32 -21.90 0.89
N PHE A 8 -0.02 -22.01 0.64
CA PHE A 8 1.00 -21.62 1.63
C PHE A 8 1.06 -20.12 1.88
N ILE A 9 0.77 -19.32 0.87
CA ILE A 9 0.74 -17.87 1.03
C ILE A 9 -0.49 -17.45 1.79
N LEU A 10 -1.64 -18.10 1.57
CA LEU A 10 -2.80 -17.97 2.44
C LEU A 10 -2.46 -18.34 3.89
N VAL A 11 -1.73 -19.43 4.13
CA VAL A 11 -1.34 -19.85 5.49
C VAL A 11 -0.40 -18.86 6.17
N ALA A 12 0.60 -18.32 5.46
CA ALA A 12 1.50 -17.31 6.00
C ALA A 12 0.77 -15.99 6.30
N ILE A 13 -0.17 -15.61 5.42
CA ILE A 13 -1.07 -14.48 5.59
C ILE A 13 -1.96 -14.65 6.83
N LEU A 14 -2.61 -15.81 6.97
CA LEU A 14 -3.50 -16.10 8.10
C LEU A 14 -2.73 -16.19 9.43
N SER A 15 -1.52 -16.76 9.42
CA SER A 15 -0.66 -16.83 10.61
C SER A 15 -0.21 -15.43 11.07
N PHE A 16 -0.04 -14.50 10.13
CA PHE A 16 0.25 -13.10 10.46
C PHE A 16 -0.97 -12.40 11.06
N GLU A 17 -2.17 -12.65 10.52
CA GLU A 17 -3.42 -12.11 11.06
C GLU A 17 -3.64 -12.50 12.52
N ASP A 18 -3.43 -13.77 12.88
CA ASP A 18 -3.52 -14.24 14.27
C ASP A 18 -2.54 -13.51 15.20
N SER A 19 -1.32 -13.21 14.73
CA SER A 19 -0.32 -12.48 15.51
C SER A 19 -0.64 -10.99 15.68
N VAL A 20 -1.26 -10.36 14.68
CA VAL A 20 -1.74 -8.97 14.76
C VAL A 20 -2.97 -8.87 15.67
N LEU A 21 -3.94 -9.79 15.53
CA LEU A 21 -5.12 -9.86 16.41
C LEU A 21 -4.72 -10.15 17.87
N ALA A 22 -3.72 -11.01 18.09
CA ALA A 22 -3.20 -11.27 19.43
C ALA A 22 -2.49 -10.05 20.06
N TYR A 23 -1.89 -9.18 19.24
CA TYR A 23 -1.30 -7.93 19.71
C TYR A 23 -2.38 -6.91 20.07
N ASP A 24 -3.41 -6.75 19.22
CA ASP A 24 -4.53 -5.82 19.45
C ASP A 24 -5.27 -6.13 20.76
N ASN A 25 -5.59 -7.41 20.98
CA ASN A 25 -6.24 -7.89 22.21
C ASN A 25 -5.39 -7.64 23.49
N ARG A 26 -4.05 -7.64 23.39
CA ARG A 26 -3.16 -7.35 24.55
C ARG A 26 -3.09 -5.85 24.84
N VAL A 27 -3.15 -5.00 23.81
CA VAL A 27 -3.19 -3.55 23.98
C VAL A 27 -4.52 -3.13 24.60
N GLU A 28 -5.64 -3.75 24.21
CA GLU A 28 -6.96 -3.52 24.83
C GLU A 28 -7.00 -3.91 26.32
N PHE A 29 -6.43 -5.06 26.70
CA PHE A 29 -6.34 -5.46 28.12
C PHE A 29 -5.58 -4.45 28.99
N LEU A 30 -4.59 -3.76 28.40
CA LEU A 30 -3.82 -2.73 29.09
C LEU A 30 -4.47 -1.34 29.04
N ALA A 31 -5.29 -1.06 28.02
CA ALA A 31 -6.05 0.18 27.88
C ALA A 31 -7.31 0.21 28.77
N ASP A 32 -8.02 -0.92 28.91
CA ASP A 32 -9.17 -1.07 29.83
C ASP A 32 -8.76 -0.85 31.30
N LYS A 33 -7.52 -1.20 31.65
CA LYS A 33 -6.96 -0.89 32.98
C LYS A 33 -6.69 0.60 33.22
N LYS A 34 -6.55 1.42 32.17
CA LYS A 34 -6.25 2.86 32.28
C LYS A 34 -7.48 3.77 32.14
N SER A 35 -8.57 3.30 31.53
CA SER A 35 -9.79 4.10 31.34
C SER A 35 -10.60 4.35 32.63
N LYS A 36 -10.26 3.67 33.75
CA LYS A 36 -10.92 3.86 35.05
C LYS A 36 -10.57 5.16 35.81
N TYR A 37 -9.71 6.04 35.28
CA TYR A 37 -9.18 7.17 36.05
C TYR A 37 -9.19 8.56 35.41
N PHE A 38 -9.83 8.78 34.25
CA PHE A 38 -9.89 10.13 33.68
C PHE A 38 -11.25 10.40 33.04
N ASP A 39 -12.14 11.00 33.83
CA ASP A 39 -13.33 11.70 33.37
C ASP A 39 -13.21 13.16 33.84
N LEU A 40 -12.88 14.07 32.92
CA LEU A 40 -13.01 15.51 33.11
C LEU A 40 -13.33 16.14 31.75
N GLY A 41 -14.55 16.66 31.66
CA GLY A 41 -15.15 17.19 30.45
C GLY A 41 -14.57 18.51 29.93
N GLY A 42 -15.08 18.92 28.76
CA GLY A 42 -14.76 20.21 28.16
C GLY A 42 -15.35 20.42 26.78
N VAL A 43 -16.55 21.00 26.75
CA VAL A 43 -17.07 22.06 25.85
C VAL A 43 -16.75 21.98 24.35
N PHE A 44 -17.81 21.72 23.58
CA PHE A 44 -17.91 21.89 22.12
C PHE A 44 -17.73 23.36 21.70
N GLN A 45 -16.92 23.59 20.65
CA GLN A 45 -16.88 24.86 19.93
C GLN A 45 -17.24 24.61 18.46
N GLU A 46 -18.37 25.19 18.06
CA GLU A 46 -19.01 25.10 16.75
C GLU A 46 -18.17 25.85 15.70
N GLN A 47 -17.71 25.15 14.65
CA GLN A 47 -17.01 25.76 13.51
C GLN A 47 -18.00 26.13 12.40
N ALA A 48 -17.87 27.35 11.89
CA ALA A 48 -18.72 27.96 10.86
C ALA A 48 -18.62 27.25 9.48
N PRO A 49 -19.66 27.36 8.64
CA PRO A 49 -19.72 26.66 7.35
C PRO A 49 -18.78 27.25 6.30
N PHE A 50 -18.08 26.36 5.59
CA PHE A 50 -17.27 26.66 4.41
C PHE A 50 -18.13 27.16 3.23
N GLN A 51 -17.70 28.23 2.58
CA GLN A 51 -18.22 28.68 1.29
C GLN A 51 -17.40 28.06 0.15
N PRO A 52 -18.01 27.46 -0.89
CA PRO A 52 -17.26 26.92 -2.02
C PRO A 52 -16.79 28.04 -2.96
N LEU A 53 -15.52 27.96 -3.34
CA LEU A 53 -14.90 28.82 -4.34
C LEU A 53 -15.30 28.34 -5.75
N VAL A 54 -16.15 29.10 -6.44
CA VAL A 54 -16.51 28.83 -7.84
C VAL A 54 -15.42 29.43 -8.74
N MET A 55 -14.58 28.59 -9.34
CA MET A 55 -13.76 28.98 -10.49
C MET A 55 -14.49 28.61 -11.78
N SER A 56 -14.90 29.60 -12.56
CA SER A 56 -15.25 29.40 -13.97
C SER A 56 -13.99 29.57 -14.82
N GLN A 57 -13.63 28.53 -15.56
CA GLN A 57 -12.74 28.66 -16.70
C GLN A 57 -13.44 28.04 -17.92
N SER A 58 -13.79 28.91 -18.86
CA SER A 58 -14.18 28.53 -20.21
C SER A 58 -12.91 28.18 -20.99
N MET A 59 -12.76 26.91 -21.36
CA MET A 59 -11.79 26.50 -22.38
C MET A 59 -12.54 26.13 -23.65
N GLY A 60 -12.16 26.79 -24.75
CA GLY A 60 -12.70 26.57 -26.08
C GLY A 60 -12.43 25.15 -26.57
N ALA A 61 -13.41 24.60 -27.27
CA ALA A 61 -13.28 23.36 -28.01
C ALA A 61 -12.44 23.64 -29.26
N GLU A 62 -11.17 23.21 -29.24
CA GLU A 62 -10.43 22.98 -30.47
C GLU A 62 -10.62 21.51 -30.87
N ASP A 63 -11.10 21.33 -32.11
CA ASP A 63 -11.29 20.04 -32.78
C ASP A 63 -9.96 19.29 -32.85
N PHE A 64 -9.84 18.23 -32.04
CA PHE A 64 -8.73 17.30 -32.11
C PHE A 64 -9.12 16.12 -32.99
N THR A 65 -8.74 16.18 -34.27
CA THR A 65 -8.83 15.05 -35.20
C THR A 65 -7.86 13.96 -34.75
N VAL A 66 -8.40 12.86 -34.22
CA VAL A 66 -7.64 11.64 -33.90
C VAL A 66 -7.46 10.83 -35.19
N GLU A 67 -6.47 11.19 -35.99
CA GLU A 67 -5.98 10.30 -37.06
C GLU A 67 -4.81 9.46 -36.55
N ALA A 68 -5.09 8.15 -36.47
CA ALA A 68 -4.21 7.03 -36.78
C ALA A 68 -2.68 7.20 -36.61
N ASP A 69 -2.20 7.23 -35.36
CA ASP A 69 -0.79 6.96 -35.01
C ASP A 69 -0.67 5.96 -33.84
N ALA A 70 -1.60 5.01 -33.74
CA ALA A 70 -1.62 4.00 -32.68
C ALA A 70 -0.42 3.03 -32.76
N ASP A 71 0.18 2.86 -33.94
CA ASP A 71 1.20 1.83 -34.18
C ASP A 71 2.65 2.35 -34.02
N ALA A 72 2.86 3.67 -34.11
CA ALA A 72 4.20 4.28 -33.97
C ALA A 72 4.61 4.55 -32.51
N TYR A 73 3.65 4.49 -31.57
CA TYR A 73 3.87 4.65 -30.13
C TYR A 73 4.09 3.32 -29.38
N MET A 74 4.43 2.24 -30.10
CA MET A 74 5.07 1.03 -29.54
C MET A 74 6.53 1.33 -29.21
N GLY A 75 6.75 2.41 -28.44
CA GLY A 75 8.05 2.84 -27.98
C GLY A 75 8.65 1.75 -27.11
N LYS A 76 9.80 1.24 -27.56
CA LYS A 76 10.77 0.40 -26.83
C LYS A 76 10.15 -0.32 -25.65
N ASP A 77 9.76 -1.57 -25.88
CA ASP A 77 9.45 -2.53 -24.83
C ASP A 77 10.37 -2.26 -23.63
N LYS A 78 9.80 -1.67 -22.57
CA LYS A 78 10.45 -1.65 -21.27
C LYS A 78 10.48 -3.10 -20.88
N GLU A 79 11.57 -3.75 -21.27
CA GLU A 79 11.86 -5.15 -21.06
C GLU A 79 11.52 -5.41 -19.60
N TYR A 80 10.45 -6.17 -19.38
CA TYR A 80 10.31 -6.82 -18.10
C TYR A 80 11.63 -7.53 -17.91
N PRO A 81 12.32 -7.35 -16.77
CA PRO A 81 13.37 -8.28 -16.39
C PRO A 81 12.79 -9.66 -16.67
N ASN A 82 13.39 -10.35 -17.65
CA ASN A 82 12.87 -11.59 -18.24
C ASN A 82 13.14 -12.71 -17.24
N ASP A 83 12.61 -12.54 -16.03
CA ASP A 83 12.55 -13.51 -14.96
C ASP A 83 11.30 -14.32 -15.28
N ASN A 84 11.36 -15.09 -16.37
CA ASN A 84 10.45 -16.21 -16.50
C ASN A 84 10.55 -16.99 -15.18
N ILE A 85 9.48 -16.97 -14.37
CA ILE A 85 9.42 -17.61 -13.05
C ILE A 85 9.27 -19.13 -13.26
N TYR A 86 10.15 -19.72 -14.08
CA TYR A 86 10.43 -21.14 -14.13
C TYR A 86 11.43 -21.42 -13.02
N SER A 87 10.92 -21.49 -11.80
CA SER A 87 11.69 -21.85 -10.62
C SER A 87 12.00 -23.35 -10.62
N GLU A 88 13.27 -23.73 -10.51
CA GLU A 88 13.63 -25.14 -10.30
C GLU A 88 13.19 -25.65 -8.92
N THR A 89 13.07 -24.75 -7.93
CA THR A 89 12.61 -25.08 -6.58
C THR A 89 11.39 -24.26 -6.13
N TRP A 90 10.66 -24.75 -5.13
CA TRP A 90 9.53 -24.03 -4.54
C TRP A 90 9.97 -22.79 -3.74
N LEU A 91 11.22 -22.75 -3.26
CA LEU A 91 11.80 -21.61 -2.56
C LEU A 91 12.06 -20.46 -3.53
N ASP A 92 12.57 -20.73 -4.73
CA ASP A 92 12.77 -19.70 -5.75
C ASP A 92 11.42 -19.13 -6.23
N ALA A 93 10.39 -19.98 -6.30
CA ALA A 93 9.03 -19.54 -6.58
C ALA A 93 8.47 -18.62 -5.48
N LEU A 94 8.80 -18.89 -4.21
CA LEU A 94 8.37 -18.09 -3.08
C LEU A 94 9.14 -16.77 -2.99
N TRP A 95 10.43 -16.77 -3.33
CA TRP A 95 11.25 -15.57 -3.37
C TRP A 95 10.72 -14.58 -4.41
N GLY A 96 10.33 -15.08 -5.59
CA GLY A 96 9.74 -14.29 -6.66
C GLY A 96 10.79 -13.49 -7.46
N GLY A 97 10.30 -12.87 -8.54
CA GLY A 97 11.07 -12.03 -9.44
C GLY A 97 11.27 -10.59 -8.93
N SER A 98 12.01 -9.84 -9.72
CA SER A 98 12.27 -8.42 -9.50
C SER A 98 11.01 -7.58 -9.71
N VAL A 99 11.03 -6.31 -9.31
CA VAL A 99 9.90 -5.39 -9.47
C VAL A 99 10.34 -4.16 -10.26
N ARG A 100 9.45 -3.63 -11.13
CA ARG A 100 9.70 -2.43 -11.94
C ARG A 100 9.95 -1.20 -11.06
N ASN A 101 10.79 -0.31 -11.56
CA ASN A 101 11.05 0.98 -10.92
C ASN A 101 9.81 1.87 -10.99
N ARG A 102 9.45 2.49 -9.86
CA ARG A 102 8.22 3.30 -9.77
C ARG A 102 8.19 4.17 -8.53
N LEU A 103 7.47 5.29 -8.66
CA LEU A 103 7.00 6.10 -7.56
C LEU A 103 5.63 5.59 -7.11
N CYS A 104 5.42 5.56 -5.79
CA CYS A 104 4.15 5.29 -5.15
C CYS A 104 3.64 6.59 -4.54
N LEU A 105 2.48 7.06 -4.99
CA LEU A 105 1.94 8.38 -4.63
C LEU A 105 0.53 8.24 -4.07
N GLY A 106 0.28 8.90 -2.94
CA GLY A 106 -0.99 8.81 -2.25
C GLY A 106 -1.21 7.43 -1.66
N MET A 107 -1.98 7.38 -0.58
CA MET A 107 -2.38 6.13 0.03
C MET A 107 -3.67 6.36 0.76
N TRP A 108 -4.74 5.76 0.26
CA TRP A 108 -5.99 5.66 0.97
C TRP A 108 -6.05 4.35 1.71
N THR A 109 -6.46 4.41 2.97
CA THR A 109 -6.43 3.27 3.87
C THR A 109 -7.83 2.92 4.35
N TYR A 110 -8.11 1.63 4.40
CA TYR A 110 -9.33 1.05 4.93
C TYR A 110 -8.98 0.01 6.01
N HIS A 111 -9.61 0.12 7.17
CA HIS A 111 -9.46 -0.84 8.27
C HIS A 111 -10.61 -1.85 8.24
N VAL A 112 -10.28 -3.13 8.10
CA VAL A 112 -11.27 -4.21 7.91
C VAL A 112 -12.07 -4.49 9.19
N ASN A 113 -11.52 -4.17 10.36
CA ASN A 113 -12.16 -4.43 11.67
C ASN A 113 -12.06 -3.24 12.64
N SER A 114 -12.52 -2.05 12.22
CA SER A 114 -12.51 -0.86 13.09
C SER A 114 -13.85 -0.72 13.83
N LYS A 115 -13.91 -1.18 15.08
CA LYS A 115 -15.05 -0.89 15.98
C LYS A 115 -15.18 0.61 16.30
N ASN A 116 -14.09 1.36 16.20
CA ASN A 116 -14.07 2.82 16.36
C ASN A 116 -13.85 3.46 14.99
N LYS A 117 -14.90 4.03 14.40
CA LYS A 117 -14.86 4.62 13.05
C LYS A 117 -14.48 6.12 13.04
N ASP A 118 -14.33 6.73 14.20
CA ASP A 118 -14.47 8.19 14.32
C ASP A 118 -13.14 8.97 14.20
N ASP A 119 -11.97 8.33 14.25
CA ASP A 119 -10.66 9.02 14.23
C ASP A 119 -9.69 8.55 13.13
N ASN A 120 -10.19 7.96 12.03
CA ASN A 120 -9.32 7.43 10.98
C ASN A 120 -9.10 8.42 9.85
N ASN A 121 -7.92 9.06 9.84
CA ASN A 121 -7.41 9.67 8.62
C ASN A 121 -7.21 8.58 7.55
N SER A 122 -8.14 8.50 6.61
CA SER A 122 -8.11 7.55 5.51
C SER A 122 -7.15 7.97 4.40
N ASN A 123 -6.58 9.18 4.41
CA ASN A 123 -5.58 9.64 3.45
C ASN A 123 -4.21 9.82 4.11
N ASN A 124 -3.36 8.84 3.89
CA ASN A 124 -2.06 8.74 4.53
C ASN A 124 -0.94 9.45 3.76
N GLN A 125 -1.21 10.13 2.65
CA GLN A 125 -0.21 10.95 1.93
C GLN A 125 1.13 10.22 1.67
N LEU A 126 1.08 9.00 1.15
CA LEU A 126 2.28 8.23 0.85
C LEU A 126 3.10 8.90 -0.26
N LEU A 127 4.41 8.98 -0.03
CA LEU A 127 5.44 9.18 -1.03
C LEU A 127 6.46 8.06 -0.91
N GLY A 128 6.51 7.18 -1.90
CA GLY A 128 7.44 6.05 -1.92
C GLY A 128 8.11 5.88 -3.27
N VAL A 129 9.23 5.15 -3.27
CA VAL A 129 9.95 4.74 -4.46
C VAL A 129 10.29 3.26 -4.33
N THR A 130 10.12 2.54 -5.43
CA THR A 130 10.70 1.20 -5.61
C THR A 130 11.75 1.30 -6.70
N TYR A 131 12.97 0.88 -6.40
CA TYR A 131 14.07 0.82 -7.34
C TYR A 131 14.78 -0.52 -7.22
N ASN A 132 14.83 -1.28 -8.33
CA ASN A 132 15.41 -2.62 -8.38
C ASN A 132 14.94 -3.52 -7.21
N SER A 133 13.62 -3.60 -6.99
CA SER A 133 13.01 -4.36 -5.87
C SER A 133 13.23 -3.80 -4.47
N TYR A 134 14.07 -2.77 -4.27
CA TYR A 134 14.18 -2.08 -2.97
C TYR A 134 13.10 -1.02 -2.87
N TYR A 135 12.35 -1.05 -1.78
CA TYR A 135 11.29 -0.10 -1.50
C TYR A 135 11.70 0.80 -0.33
N CYS A 136 11.51 2.10 -0.49
CA CYS A 136 11.45 3.03 0.63
C CYS A 136 10.31 4.01 0.44
N GLY A 137 9.76 4.51 1.53
CA GLY A 137 8.69 5.48 1.45
C GLY A 137 8.30 6.04 2.79
N THR A 138 7.52 7.11 2.75
CA THR A 138 7.01 7.77 3.95
C THR A 138 5.56 8.16 3.80
N PHE A 139 4.81 8.10 4.89
CA PHE A 139 3.38 8.42 4.93
C PHE A 139 3.01 8.99 6.30
N ILE A 140 1.86 9.64 6.38
CA ILE A 140 1.22 10.08 7.62
C ILE A 140 0.27 8.98 8.08
N ASN A 141 0.45 8.43 9.27
CA ASN A 141 -0.47 7.41 9.79
C ASN A 141 -1.80 8.04 10.29
N THR A 142 -2.70 7.21 10.80
CA THR A 142 -3.99 7.64 11.34
C THR A 142 -3.87 8.59 12.54
N HIS A 143 -2.75 8.57 13.26
CA HIS A 143 -2.44 9.46 14.38
C HIS A 143 -1.65 10.70 13.98
N PHE A 144 -1.62 11.05 12.69
CA PHE A 144 -0.88 12.20 12.15
C PHE A 144 0.65 12.15 12.35
N ASP A 145 1.19 10.99 12.71
CA ASP A 145 2.63 10.78 12.82
C ASP A 145 3.23 10.38 11.47
N ARG A 146 4.40 10.95 11.17
CA ARG A 146 5.20 10.61 9.99
C ARG A 146 5.88 9.26 10.20
N VAL A 147 5.52 8.29 9.38
CA VAL A 147 6.09 6.94 9.35
C VAL A 147 7.01 6.81 8.15
N TRP A 148 8.15 6.17 8.36
CA TRP A 148 9.12 5.80 7.33
C TRP A 148 9.10 4.29 7.15
N SER A 149 9.27 3.84 5.93
CA SER A 149 9.23 2.43 5.55
C SER A 149 10.40 2.11 4.64
N LEU A 150 11.02 0.96 4.85
CA LEU A 150 12.13 0.45 4.05
C LEU A 150 11.95 -1.07 3.92
N GLY A 151 12.21 -1.62 2.75
CA GLY A 151 12.06 -3.06 2.54
C GLY A 151 12.44 -3.53 1.15
N VAL A 152 12.10 -4.79 0.87
CA VAL A 152 12.22 -5.43 -0.43
C VAL A 152 10.82 -5.79 -0.89
N GLN A 153 10.53 -5.50 -2.15
CA GLN A 153 9.29 -5.89 -2.83
C GLN A 153 9.62 -6.89 -3.92
N ARG A 154 8.89 -8.02 -3.94
CA ARG A 154 9.07 -9.10 -4.91
C ARG A 154 7.76 -9.44 -5.58
N SER A 155 7.86 -9.94 -6.81
CA SER A 155 6.71 -10.34 -7.62
C SER A 155 6.71 -11.85 -7.87
N TRP A 156 5.69 -12.55 -7.41
CA TRP A 156 5.42 -13.96 -7.74
C TRP A 156 4.60 -14.15 -9.04
N TYR A 157 4.01 -13.09 -9.59
CA TYR A 157 3.14 -13.17 -10.76
C TYR A 157 3.15 -11.86 -11.52
N LYS A 158 3.44 -11.93 -12.81
CA LYS A 158 3.34 -10.81 -13.74
C LYS A 158 2.66 -11.27 -15.00
N GLN A 159 1.71 -10.51 -15.50
CA GLN A 159 1.03 -10.80 -16.75
C GLN A 159 0.71 -9.49 -17.47
N ARG A 160 1.00 -9.46 -18.77
CA ARG A 160 0.66 -8.34 -19.65
C ARG A 160 -0.51 -8.73 -20.55
N TYR A 161 -1.54 -7.87 -20.56
CA TYR A 161 -2.74 -7.96 -21.39
C TYR A 161 -2.77 -6.75 -22.32
N GLY A 162 -2.00 -6.82 -23.42
CA GLY A 162 -1.83 -5.70 -24.35
C GLY A 162 -1.09 -4.53 -23.69
N ILE A 163 -1.82 -3.48 -23.36
CA ILE A 163 -1.33 -2.23 -22.74
C ILE A 163 -1.53 -2.18 -21.21
N LEU A 164 -2.23 -3.18 -20.66
CA LEU A 164 -2.45 -3.33 -19.23
C LEU A 164 -1.48 -4.37 -18.66
N ASP A 165 -0.79 -3.98 -17.60
CA ASP A 165 0.16 -4.80 -16.88
C ASP A 165 -0.40 -5.12 -15.48
N VAL A 166 -0.44 -6.40 -15.13
CA VAL A 166 -0.87 -6.87 -13.80
C VAL A 166 0.32 -7.53 -13.12
N ASP A 167 0.64 -7.06 -11.91
CA ASP A 167 1.73 -7.59 -11.07
C ASP A 167 1.16 -7.89 -9.67
N LEU A 168 1.35 -9.12 -9.19
CA LEU A 168 1.04 -9.47 -7.81
C LEU A 168 2.36 -9.70 -7.10
N GLY A 169 2.42 -9.44 -5.80
CA GLY A 169 3.66 -9.63 -5.06
C GLY A 169 3.49 -9.50 -3.55
N TYR A 170 4.64 -9.37 -2.89
CA TYR A 170 4.71 -9.06 -1.49
C TYR A 170 5.82 -8.03 -1.23
N ARG A 171 5.72 -7.36 -0.08
CA ARG A 171 6.71 -6.44 0.46
C ARG A 171 7.01 -6.84 1.89
N ILE A 172 8.30 -7.02 2.17
CA ILE A 172 8.83 -7.31 3.50
C ILE A 172 9.81 -6.21 3.90
N GLY A 173 9.82 -5.80 5.16
CA GLY A 173 10.71 -4.74 5.61
C GLY A 173 10.48 -4.29 7.03
N VAL A 174 10.75 -3.01 7.26
CA VAL A 174 10.61 -2.34 8.55
C VAL A 174 9.93 -0.99 8.39
N LEU A 175 9.17 -0.61 9.41
CA LEU A 175 8.57 0.69 9.61
C LEU A 175 9.25 1.37 10.80
N TYR A 176 9.38 2.69 10.75
CA TYR A 176 9.90 3.53 11.82
C TYR A 176 9.02 4.77 11.98
N GLY A 177 8.80 5.23 13.22
CA GLY A 177 8.06 6.47 13.49
C GLY A 177 6.68 6.27 14.13
N TYR A 178 6.30 5.03 14.46
CA TYR A 178 5.16 4.78 15.35
C TYR A 178 5.57 5.06 16.80
N LYS A 179 5.30 6.29 17.27
CA LYS A 179 5.87 6.78 18.54
C LYS A 179 5.37 6.07 19.80
N LYS A 180 4.17 5.48 19.80
CA LYS A 180 3.53 4.99 21.04
C LYS A 180 2.72 3.69 20.95
N HIS A 181 2.41 3.20 19.75
CA HIS A 181 1.39 2.15 19.58
C HIS A 181 1.91 0.86 18.96
N LEU A 182 2.99 0.93 18.17
CA LEU A 182 3.57 -0.21 17.46
C LEU A 182 5.08 -0.21 17.63
N THR A 183 5.56 -0.90 18.65
CA THR A 183 6.98 -1.14 18.90
C THR A 183 7.23 -2.63 19.03
N LEU A 184 8.16 -3.19 18.26
CA LEU A 184 8.55 -4.58 18.44
C LEU A 184 9.70 -4.66 19.45
N CYS A 185 9.52 -5.43 20.52
CA CYS A 185 10.55 -5.68 21.55
C CYS A 185 11.19 -4.40 22.14
N GLY A 186 10.43 -3.31 22.28
CA GLY A 186 10.92 -2.03 22.80
C GLY A 186 11.77 -1.22 21.80
N THR A 187 11.85 -1.66 20.55
CA THR A 187 12.52 -0.91 19.47
C THR A 187 11.53 0.05 18.79
N PRO A 188 11.99 1.16 18.21
CA PRO A 188 11.14 2.06 17.43
C PRO A 188 10.79 1.49 16.03
N PHE A 189 11.17 0.25 15.77
CA PHE A 189 10.96 -0.44 14.51
C PHE A 189 9.80 -1.42 14.62
N PHE A 190 9.04 -1.53 13.54
CA PHE A 190 7.94 -2.49 13.41
C PHE A 190 8.10 -3.27 12.10
N PRO A 191 7.94 -4.61 12.08
CA PRO A 191 8.08 -5.39 10.86
C PRO A 191 6.97 -5.04 9.87
N LEU A 192 7.33 -4.85 8.61
CA LEU A 192 6.41 -4.68 7.50
C LEU A 192 6.26 -6.02 6.79
N LEU A 193 5.03 -6.53 6.71
CA LEU A 193 4.64 -7.62 5.83
C LEU A 193 3.36 -7.21 5.11
N GLN A 194 3.40 -7.19 3.78
CA GLN A 194 2.33 -6.64 2.97
C GLN A 194 2.21 -7.40 1.66
N VAL A 195 0.99 -7.76 1.27
CA VAL A 195 0.68 -8.24 -0.09
C VAL A 195 0.41 -7.03 -0.96
N VAL A 196 0.88 -7.05 -2.20
CA VAL A 196 0.71 -5.95 -3.15
C VAL A 196 0.15 -6.47 -4.47
N ALA A 197 -0.76 -5.72 -5.08
CA ALA A 197 -1.29 -5.96 -6.41
C ALA A 197 -1.26 -4.66 -7.19
N ASP A 198 -0.64 -4.66 -8.36
CA ASP A 198 -0.46 -3.48 -9.20
C ASP A 198 -1.17 -3.68 -10.53
N PHE A 199 -1.89 -2.64 -10.94
CA PHE A 199 -2.54 -2.55 -12.24
C PHE A 199 -1.99 -1.32 -12.94
N THR A 200 -1.18 -1.51 -13.96
CA THR A 200 -0.47 -0.42 -14.64
C THR A 200 -0.91 -0.32 -16.09
N TYR A 201 -1.35 0.86 -16.51
CA TYR A 201 -1.58 1.21 -17.89
C TYR A 201 -0.41 2.08 -18.37
N LYS A 202 0.42 1.54 -19.28
CA LYS A 202 1.67 2.17 -19.72
C LYS A 202 2.64 2.45 -18.56
N ASN A 203 2.68 3.67 -18.04
CA ASN A 203 3.54 4.10 -16.93
C ASN A 203 2.74 4.56 -15.70
N ILE A 204 1.40 4.57 -15.74
CA ILE A 204 0.57 5.03 -14.63
C ILE A 204 -0.29 3.88 -14.16
N GLY A 205 -0.46 3.73 -12.85
CA GLY A 205 -1.22 2.62 -12.32
C GLY A 205 -1.79 2.86 -10.95
N ILE A 206 -2.41 1.80 -10.44
CA ILE A 206 -2.96 1.73 -9.10
C ILE A 206 -2.27 0.55 -8.39
N GLN A 207 -1.86 0.78 -7.15
CA GLN A 207 -1.40 -0.25 -6.23
C GLN A 207 -2.49 -0.49 -5.20
N LEU A 208 -2.97 -1.72 -5.14
CA LEU A 208 -3.70 -2.24 -4.00
C LEU A 208 -2.70 -2.93 -3.08
N SER A 209 -2.93 -2.81 -1.78
CA SER A 209 -2.09 -3.51 -0.82
C SER A 209 -2.84 -3.90 0.42
N TRP A 210 -2.31 -4.89 1.14
CA TRP A 210 -2.94 -5.41 2.34
C TRP A 210 -1.90 -5.90 3.35
N ALA A 211 -2.08 -5.50 4.60
CA ALA A 211 -1.20 -5.82 5.72
C ALA A 211 -2.03 -6.31 6.93
N GLY A 212 -2.68 -7.47 6.80
CA GLY A 212 -3.48 -8.10 7.86
C GLY A 212 -4.82 -7.41 8.10
N VAL A 213 -4.83 -6.32 8.86
CA VAL A 213 -6.06 -5.61 9.25
C VAL A 213 -6.31 -4.34 8.43
N VAL A 214 -5.35 -3.99 7.57
CA VAL A 214 -5.32 -2.73 6.81
C VAL A 214 -5.19 -3.01 5.32
N GLY A 215 -6.17 -2.55 4.54
CA GLY A 215 -6.09 -2.48 3.08
C GLY A 215 -5.75 -1.06 2.64
N THR A 216 -4.99 -0.91 1.56
CA THR A 216 -4.72 0.40 0.97
C THR A 216 -4.85 0.40 -0.54
N ILE A 217 -5.10 1.59 -1.09
CA ILE A 217 -5.07 1.91 -2.51
C ILE A 217 -4.20 3.16 -2.72
N GLY A 218 -3.34 3.16 -3.73
CA GLY A 218 -2.48 4.30 -4.08
C GLY A 218 -2.16 4.34 -5.55
N PHE A 219 -1.52 5.41 -6.01
CA PHE A 219 -1.10 5.57 -7.40
C PHE A 219 0.34 5.12 -7.62
N LEU A 220 0.60 4.67 -8.85
CA LEU A 220 1.92 4.28 -9.32
C LEU A 220 2.32 5.10 -10.53
N VAL A 221 3.58 5.52 -10.57
CA VAL A 221 4.21 6.13 -11.75
C VAL A 221 5.54 5.43 -12.03
N GLY A 222 5.60 4.64 -13.10
CA GLY A 222 6.79 3.91 -13.52
C GLY A 222 7.78 4.79 -14.28
N PHE A 223 9.08 4.57 -14.06
CA PHE A 223 10.17 5.25 -14.77
C PHE A 223 11.18 4.23 -15.32
#